data_AF-A0A2S7KZQ3-F1
#
_entry.id   AF-A0A2S7KZQ3-F1
#
_cell.length_a   1.000
_cell.length_b   1.000
_cell.length_c   1.000
_cell.angle_alpha   90.00
_cell.angle_beta   90.00
_cell.angle_gamma   90.00
#
_symmetry.space_group_name_H-M   'P 1'
#
loop_
_entity.id
_entity.type
_entity.pdbx_description
1 polymer ?
#
loop_
_entity_poly.entity_id
_entity_poly.type
_entity_poly.pdbx_seq_one_letter_code
_entity_poly.pdbx_strand_id
1 'polypeptide(L)' 'MRLRNTLKAFSGTISIQESEKNELNISWTNNDSFAQLEVNLTTYYFNIRYSENNITKELNF' A
#
# COMPACT_ATOMS: atom_id res chain seq x y z
N MET A 1 -3.19 -12.15 -3.26
CA MET A 1 -3.06 -12.01 -4.73
C MET A 1 -4.18 -11.22 -5.40
N ARG A 2 -5.47 -11.40 -5.04
CA ARG A 2 -6.58 -10.67 -5.70
C ARG A 2 -6.42 -9.14 -5.68
N LEU A 3 -6.09 -8.56 -4.52
CA LEU A 3 -5.91 -7.11 -4.35
C LEU A 3 -4.94 -6.50 -5.37
N ARG A 4 -3.76 -7.09 -5.51
CA ARG A 4 -2.71 -6.63 -6.45
C ARG A 4 -3.19 -6.62 -7.91
N ASN A 5 -4.08 -7.53 -8.26
CA ASN A 5 -4.58 -7.69 -9.63
C ASN A 5 -5.81 -6.80 -9.92
N THR A 6 -6.49 -6.29 -8.90
CA THR A 6 -7.75 -5.55 -9.06
C THR A 6 -7.59 -4.04 -8.95
N LEU A 7 -6.68 -3.53 -8.11
CA LEU A 7 -6.59 -2.08 -7.90
C LEU A 7 -5.85 -1.38 -9.04
N LYS A 8 -6.46 -0.28 -9.52
CA LYS A 8 -5.88 0.58 -10.57
C LYS A 8 -4.57 1.24 -10.12
N ALA A 9 -4.44 1.55 -8.82
CA ALA A 9 -3.23 2.11 -8.21
C ALA A 9 -1.94 1.39 -8.66
N PHE A 10 -2.00 0.06 -8.75
CA PHE A 10 -0.85 -0.80 -9.06
C PHE A 10 -0.34 -0.74 -10.50
N SER A 11 -1.11 -0.11 -11.40
CA SER A 11 -0.70 0.21 -12.79
C SER A 11 -0.15 1.63 -12.94
N GLY A 12 -0.02 2.37 -11.83
CA GLY A 12 0.53 3.72 -11.83
C GLY A 12 1.97 3.77 -11.34
N THR A 13 2.31 4.86 -10.65
CA THR A 13 3.67 5.13 -10.18
C THR A 13 3.89 4.46 -8.84
N ILE A 14 5.05 3.83 -8.67
CA ILE A 14 5.52 3.33 -7.38
C ILE A 14 6.45 4.36 -6.72
N SER A 15 6.28 4.56 -5.42
CA SER A 15 7.19 5.38 -4.60
C SER A 15 7.52 4.63 -3.32
N ILE A 16 8.81 4.61 -2.98
CA ILE A 16 9.31 4.06 -1.72
C ILE A 16 9.61 5.25 -0.84
N GLN A 17 8.87 5.38 0.26
CA GLN A 17 9.03 6.49 1.19
C GLN A 17 10.18 6.21 2.16
N GLU A 18 10.81 7.27 2.63
CA GLU A 18 11.77 7.16 3.73
C GLU A 18 11.04 6.63 4.98
N SER A 19 11.61 5.60 5.58
CA SER A 19 11.06 4.92 6.75
C SER A 19 12.20 4.54 7.70
N GLU A 20 11.86 4.18 8.93
CA GLU A 20 12.88 3.72 9.89
C GLU A 20 13.57 2.45 9.38
N LYS A 21 14.75 2.13 9.94
CA LYS A 21 15.60 1.00 9.51
C LYS A 21 14.84 -0.33 9.40
N ASN A 22 13.87 -0.55 10.29
CA ASN A 22 13.08 -1.78 10.35
C ASN A 22 11.65 -1.56 9.87
N GLU A 23 11.42 -0.52 9.07
CA GLU A 23 10.13 -0.23 8.47
C GLU A 23 10.26 -0.15 6.96
N LEU A 24 9.20 -0.52 6.26
CA LEU A 24 9.10 -0.39 4.83
C LEU A 24 7.77 0.28 4.50
N ASN A 25 7.83 1.38 3.77
CA ASN A 25 6.66 2.10 3.32
C ASN A 25 6.71 2.26 1.78
N ILE A 26 5.80 1.58 1.10
CA ILE A 26 5.68 1.61 -0.35
C ILE A 26 4.29 2.11 -0.72
N SER A 27 4.23 3.05 -1.64
CA SER A 27 2.97 3.57 -2.18
C SER A 27 2.89 3.37 -3.69
N TRP A 28 1.68 3.17 -4.17
CA TRP A 28 1.31 3.14 -5.57
C TRP A 28 0.20 4.16 -5.78
N THR A 29 0.35 5.03 -6.78
CA THR A 29 -0.64 6.05 -7.13
C THR A 29 -0.95 6.03 -8.62
N ASN A 30 -2.24 6.08 -8.94
CA ASN A 30 -2.74 6.16 -10.31
C ASN A 30 -4.00 7.03 -10.35
N ASN A 31 -3.84 8.31 -10.72
CA ASN A 31 -4.89 9.32 -10.65
C ASN A 31 -5.56 9.33 -9.26
N ASP A 32 -6.85 9.07 -9.18
CA ASP A 32 -7.63 9.05 -7.92
C ASP A 32 -7.51 7.72 -7.14
N SER A 33 -6.77 6.73 -7.67
CA SER A 33 -6.56 5.44 -7.02
C SER A 33 -5.21 5.38 -6.33
N PHE A 34 -5.18 4.89 -5.09
CA PHE A 34 -3.93 4.65 -4.35
C PHE A 34 -3.93 3.30 -3.64
N ALA A 35 -2.74 2.80 -3.37
CA ALA A 35 -2.48 1.71 -2.44
C ALA A 35 -1.18 2.02 -1.69
N GLN A 36 -1.13 1.73 -0.40
CA GLN A 36 0.03 1.93 0.46
C GLN A 36 0.22 0.65 1.29
N LEU A 37 1.47 0.19 1.34
CA LEU A 37 1.92 -0.93 2.15
C LEU A 37 2.88 -0.37 3.20
N GLU A 38 2.53 -0.56 4.47
CA GLU A 38 3.36 -0.22 5.62
C GLU A 38 3.71 -1.51 6.35
N VAL A 39 5.00 -1.76 6.57
CA VAL A 39 5.49 -2.99 7.19
C VAL A 39 6.45 -2.63 8.31
N ASN A 40 6.28 -3.28 9.46
CA ASN A 40 7.29 -3.33 10.50
C ASN A 40 8.03 -4.67 10.42
N LEU A 41 9.30 -4.63 10.02
CA LEU A 41 10.17 -5.78 9.82
C LEU A 41 10.63 -6.42 11.14
N THR A 42 10.42 -5.76 12.28
CA THR A 42 10.72 -6.30 13.62
C THR A 42 9.59 -7.17 14.13
N THR A 43 8.35 -6.68 14.01
CA THR A 43 7.14 -7.36 14.51
C THR A 43 6.50 -8.25 13.45
N TYR A 44 6.92 -8.13 12.19
CA TYR A 44 6.29 -8.72 11.01
C TYR A 44 4.85 -8.26 10.77
N TYR A 45 4.43 -7.19 11.45
CA TYR A 45 3.13 -6.56 11.22
C TYR A 45 3.14 -5.85 9.87
N PHE A 46 2.07 -5.99 9.11
CA PHE A 46 1.88 -5.18 7.91
C PHE A 46 0.44 -4.70 7.76
N ASN A 47 0.35 -3.47 7.27
CA ASN A 47 -0.88 -2.77 6.98
C ASN A 47 -0.93 -2.44 5.49
N ILE A 48 -2.11 -2.59 4.90
CA ILE A 48 -2.37 -2.15 3.53
C ILE A 48 -3.58 -1.22 3.53
N ARG A 49 -3.34 0.06 3.19
CA ARG A 49 -4.39 1.06 2.95
C ARG A 49 -4.55 1.29 1.46
N TYR A 50 -5.79 1.31 0.96
CA TYR A 50 -6.03 1.48 -0.47
C TYR A 50 -7.39 2.09 -0.77
N SER A 51 -7.52 2.73 -1.93
CA SER A 51 -8.82 3.18 -2.44
C SER A 51 -9.40 2.20 -3.46
N GLU A 52 -10.66 1.83 -3.24
CA GLU A 52 -11.47 1.04 -4.16
C GLU A 52 -12.84 1.72 -4.31
N ASN A 53 -13.22 2.07 -5.55
CA ASN A 53 -14.47 2.80 -5.84
C ASN A 53 -14.63 4.08 -5.01
N ASN A 54 -13.54 4.85 -4.84
CA ASN A 54 -13.47 6.08 -4.02
C ASN A 54 -13.69 5.86 -2.52
N ILE A 55 -13.67 4.61 -2.05
CA ILE A 55 -13.73 4.26 -0.63
C ILE A 55 -12.34 3.79 -0.18
N THR A 56 -11.83 4.40 0.89
CA THR A 56 -10.60 3.94 1.53
C THR A 56 -10.88 2.71 2.38
N LYS A 57 -10.08 1.67 2.18
CA LYS A 57 -10.10 0.42 2.94
C LYS A 57 -8.74 0.17 3.55
N GLU A 58 -8.75 -0.61 4.62
CA GLU A 58 -7.56 -0.96 5.38
C GLU A 58 -7.58 -2.45 5.72
N LEU A 59 -6.42 -3.09 5.61
CA LEU A 59 -6.21 -4.48 5.97
C LEU A 59 -4.98 -4.56 6.88
N ASN A 60 -5.13 -5.23 8.02
CA ASN A 60 -4.09 -5.43 9.02
C ASN A 60 -3.79 -6.93 9.14
N PHE A 61 -2.51 -7.29 9.26
CA PHE A 61 -2.03 -8.66 9.32
C PHE A 61 -0.95 -8.83 10.37
#